data_AF-A0A0P0GAA9-F1
#
_entry.id   AF-A0A0P0GAA9-F1
#
_cell.length_a   1.000
_cell.length_b   1.000
_cell.length_c   1.000
_cell.angle_alpha   90.00
_cell.angle_beta   90.00
_cell.angle_gamma   90.00
#
_symmetry.space_group_name_H-M   'P 1'
#
loop_
_entity.id
_entity.type
_entity.pdbx_description
1 polymer ?
#
loop_
_entity_poly.entity_id
_entity_poly.type
_entity_poly.pdbx_seq_one_letter_code
_entity_poly.pdbx_strand_id
1 'polypeptide(L)'
;MKLLRWFIRRTLASKVIKMNEEREIPGLHPVEWREYRYIADDGNNFFVSLNRRSKKLSLFDKVTSVVEIAQSGGVISENCKIWLPTKELFHGLSYKGDIQGWRQQIEQGAEHLGLLIGKIVENNIELSDGRSYALSECKVEFY
;
A
#
# COMPACT_ATOMS: atom_id res chain seq x y z
N MET A 1 -3.13 59.25 -27.03
CA MET A 1 -4.40 58.76 -27.61
C MET A 1 -4.40 57.23 -27.48
N LYS A 2 -5.02 56.66 -26.43
CA LYS A 2 -6.34 55.96 -26.44
C LYS A 2 -6.35 54.80 -27.46
N LEU A 3 -6.54 53.52 -27.13
CA LEU A 3 -7.44 52.91 -26.15
C LEU A 3 -7.01 51.48 -25.74
N LEU A 4 -7.33 51.15 -24.49
CA LEU A 4 -7.35 49.85 -23.82
C LEU A 4 -8.23 48.81 -24.56
N ARG A 5 -7.81 47.54 -24.61
CA ARG A 5 -8.74 46.39 -24.54
C ARG A 5 -8.18 45.28 -23.65
N TRP A 6 -8.75 45.24 -22.46
CA TRP A 6 -8.69 44.16 -21.47
C TRP A 6 -9.37 42.91 -22.04
N PHE A 7 -8.75 41.74 -21.92
CA PHE A 7 -9.47 40.46 -21.96
C PHE A 7 -9.19 39.72 -20.65
N ILE A 8 -10.16 39.82 -19.74
CA ILE A 8 -10.27 38.99 -18.55
C ILE A 8 -10.56 37.57 -19.04
N ARG A 9 -9.58 36.67 -19.00
CA ARG A 9 -9.91 35.24 -18.98
C ARG A 9 -10.16 34.86 -17.53
N ARG A 10 -11.44 34.79 -17.19
CA ARG A 10 -11.97 34.23 -15.93
C ARG A 10 -11.45 32.80 -15.78
N THR A 11 -10.65 32.58 -14.76
CA THR A 11 -10.19 31.28 -14.30
C THR A 11 -11.38 30.49 -13.78
N LEU A 12 -11.72 29.37 -14.43
CA LEU A 12 -12.52 28.32 -13.78
C LEU A 12 -11.54 27.47 -12.97
N ALA A 13 -11.32 27.85 -11.72
CA ALA A 13 -10.75 26.94 -10.75
C ALA A 13 -11.81 25.86 -10.50
N SER A 14 -11.65 24.70 -11.13
CA SER A 14 -12.38 23.50 -10.80
C SER A 14 -12.14 23.23 -9.31
N LYS A 15 -13.12 23.55 -8.47
CA LYS A 15 -13.10 23.16 -7.06
C LYS A 15 -13.11 21.63 -7.06
N VAL A 16 -11.94 21.03 -6.86
CA VAL A 16 -11.82 19.59 -6.59
C VAL A 16 -12.63 19.36 -5.32
N ILE A 17 -13.84 18.86 -5.49
CA ILE A 17 -14.63 18.32 -4.39
C ILE A 17 -13.84 17.07 -3.97
N LYS A 18 -13.04 17.19 -2.91
CA LYS A 18 -12.53 16.00 -2.20
C LYS A 18 -13.77 15.28 -1.69
N MET A 19 -14.20 14.24 -2.39
CA MET A 19 -15.09 13.27 -1.78
C MET A 19 -14.31 12.70 -0.60
N ASN A 20 -14.80 12.96 0.61
CA ASN A 20 -14.32 12.28 1.80
C ASN A 20 -14.92 10.87 1.78
N GLU A 21 -14.45 10.05 0.84
CA GLU A 21 -14.65 8.60 0.94
C GLU A 21 -13.85 8.20 2.18
N GLU A 22 -14.54 7.78 3.24
CA GLU A 22 -13.90 7.16 4.38
C GLU A 22 -13.11 5.97 3.85
N ARG A 23 -11.79 6.10 3.77
CA ARG A 23 -10.92 5.04 3.24
C ARG A 23 -11.00 3.87 4.21
N GLU A 24 -11.47 2.73 3.73
CA GLU A 24 -11.51 1.49 4.50
C GLU A 24 -10.15 0.80 4.48
N ILE A 25 -9.92 -0.06 5.48
CA ILE A 25 -8.70 -0.86 5.59
C ILE A 25 -8.70 -1.91 4.47
N PRO A 26 -7.68 -1.93 3.58
CA PRO A 26 -7.59 -2.93 2.52
C PRO A 26 -7.65 -4.37 3.06
N GLY A 27 -8.55 -5.18 2.51
CA GLY A 27 -8.74 -6.57 2.95
C GLY A 27 -9.72 -6.76 4.11
N LEU A 28 -10.29 -5.68 4.68
CA LEU A 28 -11.40 -5.78 5.64
C LEU A 28 -12.65 -6.40 5.00
N HIS A 29 -12.91 -6.02 3.76
CA HIS A 29 -13.95 -6.61 2.91
C HIS A 29 -13.28 -7.33 1.74
N PRO A 30 -13.06 -8.66 1.84
CA PRO A 30 -12.40 -9.41 0.78
C PRO A 30 -13.25 -9.42 -0.50
N VAL A 31 -12.57 -9.42 -1.64
CA VAL A 31 -13.17 -9.56 -2.97
C VAL A 31 -12.48 -10.69 -3.72
N GLU A 32 -13.22 -11.45 -4.55
CA GLU A 32 -12.72 -12.69 -5.14
C GLU A 32 -11.48 -12.52 -6.03
N TRP A 33 -11.33 -11.38 -6.68
CA TRP A 33 -10.32 -11.15 -7.72
C TRP A 33 -9.06 -10.42 -7.21
N ARG A 34 -8.95 -10.15 -5.91
CA ARG A 34 -7.84 -9.40 -5.33
C ARG A 34 -7.54 -9.88 -3.90
N GLU A 35 -6.25 -10.03 -3.61
CA GLU A 35 -5.76 -10.29 -2.26
C GLU A 35 -4.87 -9.17 -1.74
N TYR A 36 -4.72 -9.16 -0.42
CA TYR A 36 -4.04 -8.11 0.33
C TYR A 36 -2.98 -8.73 1.24
N ARG A 37 -1.86 -8.03 1.40
CA ARG A 37 -0.84 -8.33 2.40
C ARG A 37 -0.34 -7.04 3.02
N TYR A 38 0.11 -7.16 4.25
CA TYR A 38 0.72 -6.09 5.03
C TYR A 38 2.17 -6.47 5.28
N ILE A 39 3.13 -5.66 4.85
CA ILE A 39 4.57 -5.98 4.96
C ILE A 39 5.18 -5.18 6.10
N ALA A 40 5.87 -5.86 7.02
CA ALA A 40 6.59 -5.22 8.11
C ALA A 40 7.65 -4.24 7.57
N ASP A 41 7.74 -3.07 8.20
CA ASP A 41 8.77 -2.07 7.93
C ASP A 41 9.91 -2.23 8.95
N ASP A 42 11.13 -2.40 8.46
CA ASP A 42 12.34 -2.50 9.26
C ASP A 42 12.98 -1.13 9.57
N GLY A 43 12.40 -0.04 9.07
CA GLY A 43 12.87 1.33 9.21
C GLY A 43 14.08 1.67 8.33
N ASN A 44 14.61 0.73 7.56
CA ASN A 44 15.82 0.92 6.74
C ASN A 44 15.51 1.50 5.35
N ASN A 45 14.26 1.40 4.91
CA ASN A 45 13.80 1.74 3.58
C ASN A 45 12.52 2.59 3.63
N PHE A 46 12.29 3.37 2.58
CA PHE A 46 10.94 3.88 2.31
C PHE A 46 10.11 2.74 1.70
N PHE A 47 8.80 2.70 1.99
CA PHE A 47 7.95 1.66 1.43
C PHE A 47 7.79 1.77 -0.08
N VAL A 48 7.46 2.97 -0.59
CA VAL A 48 7.41 3.31 -2.02
C VAL A 48 8.29 4.53 -2.28
N SER A 49 9.07 4.52 -3.36
CA SER A 49 9.93 5.66 -3.70
C SER A 49 9.10 6.86 -4.15
N LEU A 50 9.25 8.00 -3.48
CA LEU A 50 8.75 9.28 -3.96
C LEU A 50 9.72 9.96 -4.93
N ASN A 51 10.98 9.55 -4.94
CA ASN A 51 12.02 10.14 -5.80
C ASN A 51 12.43 9.15 -6.89
N ARG A 52 11.87 9.34 -8.09
CA ARG A 52 12.19 8.54 -9.29
C ARG A 52 13.65 8.60 -9.73
N ARG A 53 14.47 9.50 -9.16
CA ARG A 53 15.92 9.59 -9.42
C ARG A 53 16.76 8.77 -8.43
N SER A 54 16.18 8.28 -7.35
CA SER A 54 16.87 7.41 -6.41
C SER A 54 17.11 6.04 -7.03
N LYS A 55 18.36 5.56 -6.99
CA LYS A 55 18.70 4.17 -7.35
C LYS A 55 18.43 3.17 -6.22
N LYS A 56 18.10 3.65 -5.01
CA LYS A 56 17.76 2.77 -3.89
C LYS A 56 16.38 2.16 -4.14
N LEU A 57 16.30 0.83 -4.15
CA LEU A 57 15.02 0.12 -4.26
C LEU A 57 14.16 0.39 -3.02
N SER A 58 12.85 0.60 -3.24
CA SER A 58 11.88 0.69 -2.16
C SER A 58 11.69 -0.67 -1.48
N LEU A 59 11.11 -0.69 -0.28
CA LEU A 59 10.76 -1.96 0.36
C LEU A 59 9.74 -2.73 -0.49
N PHE A 60 8.77 -2.04 -1.09
CA PHE A 60 7.82 -2.62 -2.04
C PHE A 60 8.54 -3.28 -3.22
N ASP A 61 9.47 -2.58 -3.86
CA ASP A 61 10.23 -3.13 -5.00
C ASP A 61 11.05 -4.34 -4.57
N LYS A 62 11.74 -4.28 -3.43
CA LYS A 62 12.51 -5.40 -2.90
C LYS A 62 11.64 -6.64 -2.71
N VAL A 63 10.54 -6.52 -1.97
CA VAL A 63 9.65 -7.66 -1.68
C VAL A 63 9.02 -8.25 -2.95
N THR A 64 8.72 -7.40 -3.94
CA THR A 64 8.00 -7.84 -5.16
C THR A 64 8.92 -8.26 -6.30
N SER A 65 10.25 -8.18 -6.16
CA SER A 65 11.20 -8.51 -7.25
C SER A 65 12.29 -9.51 -6.88
N VAL A 66 12.32 -10.03 -5.63
CA VAL A 66 13.32 -11.03 -5.22
C VAL A 66 13.21 -12.32 -6.05
N VAL A 67 12.00 -12.75 -6.35
CA VAL A 67 11.71 -13.92 -7.19
C VAL A 67 10.68 -13.55 -8.25
N GLU A 68 10.72 -14.21 -9.41
CA GLU A 68 9.72 -14.07 -10.47
C GLU A 68 8.90 -15.36 -10.55
N ILE A 69 7.69 -15.34 -9.96
CA ILE A 69 6.76 -16.48 -9.95
C ILE A 69 5.47 -16.10 -10.67
N ALA A 70 4.93 -14.92 -10.39
CA ALA A 70 3.67 -14.46 -10.97
C ALA A 70 3.77 -14.33 -12.49
N GLN A 71 2.82 -14.91 -13.21
CA GLN A 71 2.82 -14.94 -14.68
C GLN A 71 1.99 -13.81 -15.31
N SER A 72 1.08 -13.19 -14.55
CA SER A 72 0.20 -12.14 -15.05
C SER A 72 -0.38 -11.26 -13.95
N GLY A 73 -0.98 -10.14 -14.34
CA GLY A 73 -1.64 -9.22 -13.42
C GLY A 73 -0.69 -8.18 -12.85
N GLY A 74 -0.85 -7.85 -11.57
CA GLY A 74 0.00 -6.85 -10.94
C GLY A 74 -0.25 -6.64 -9.46
N VAL A 75 0.75 -6.08 -8.81
CA VAL A 75 0.77 -5.69 -7.40
C VAL A 75 0.85 -4.17 -7.28
N ILE A 76 0.15 -3.59 -6.31
CA ILE A 76 0.13 -2.14 -6.05
C ILE A 76 0.26 -1.87 -4.54
N SER A 77 0.81 -0.71 -4.18
CA SER A 77 0.69 -0.16 -2.83
C SER A 77 -0.73 0.34 -2.62
N GLU A 78 -1.34 -0.04 -1.49
CA GLU A 78 -2.68 0.43 -1.09
C GLU A 78 -2.63 1.78 -0.37
N ASN A 79 -1.43 2.34 -0.19
CA ASN A 79 -1.22 3.60 0.53
C ASN A 79 -1.94 3.57 1.90
N CYS A 80 -1.84 2.44 2.60
CA CYS A 80 -2.35 2.19 3.93
C CYS A 80 -1.19 1.69 4.81
N LYS A 81 -1.13 2.17 6.05
CA LYS A 81 -0.21 1.72 7.08
C LYS A 81 -0.99 1.28 8.31
N ILE A 82 -0.51 0.24 8.97
CA ILE A 82 -1.01 -0.23 10.25
C ILE A 82 0.16 -0.22 11.23
N TRP A 83 0.01 0.51 12.33
CA TRP A 83 0.87 0.42 13.49
C TRP A 83 0.23 -0.53 14.49
N LEU A 84 0.94 -1.60 14.84
CA LEU A 84 0.53 -2.52 15.89
C LEU A 84 0.64 -1.86 17.27
N PRO A 85 -0.03 -2.41 18.31
CA PRO A 85 0.15 -1.96 19.70
C PRO A 85 1.61 -2.03 20.17
N THR A 86 2.40 -2.94 19.59
CA THR A 86 3.84 -3.11 19.80
C THR A 86 4.70 -2.06 19.10
N LYS A 87 4.10 -1.13 18.35
CA LYS A 87 4.73 -0.08 17.53
C LYS A 87 5.42 -0.58 16.26
N GLU A 88 5.31 -1.86 15.94
CA GLU A 88 5.72 -2.37 14.63
C GLU A 88 4.83 -1.77 13.54
N LEU A 89 5.46 -1.35 12.44
CA LEU A 89 4.78 -0.73 11.31
C LEU A 89 4.62 -1.73 10.18
N PHE A 90 3.44 -1.77 9.58
CA PHE A 90 3.15 -2.58 8.42
C PHE A 90 2.54 -1.74 7.28
N HIS A 91 2.90 -2.03 6.04
CA HIS A 91 2.37 -1.35 4.85
C HIS A 91 1.51 -2.28 4.01
N GLY A 92 0.32 -1.79 3.66
CA GLY A 92 -0.62 -2.52 2.82
C GLY A 92 -0.25 -2.50 1.34
N LEU A 93 -0.30 -3.67 0.72
CA LEU A 93 -0.29 -3.87 -0.73
C LEU A 93 -1.42 -4.80 -1.13
N SER A 94 -1.77 -4.79 -2.41
CA SER A 94 -2.71 -5.74 -2.98
C SER A 94 -2.29 -6.19 -4.37
N TYR A 95 -2.81 -7.34 -4.79
CA TYR A 95 -2.46 -7.96 -6.07
C TYR A 95 -3.66 -8.67 -6.70
N LYS A 96 -3.63 -8.76 -8.04
CA LYS A 96 -4.68 -9.37 -8.86
C LYS A 96 -4.11 -10.09 -10.08
N GLY A 97 -4.93 -10.91 -10.74
CA GLY A 97 -4.53 -11.70 -11.91
C GLY A 97 -4.06 -13.08 -11.47
N ASP A 98 -2.76 -13.35 -11.53
CA ASP A 98 -2.17 -14.57 -10.97
C ASP A 98 -2.05 -14.45 -9.44
N ILE A 99 -3.18 -14.60 -8.75
CA ILE A 99 -3.26 -14.44 -7.28
C ILE A 99 -2.29 -15.39 -6.58
N GLN A 100 -2.21 -16.65 -7.01
CA GLN A 100 -1.33 -17.63 -6.39
C GLN A 100 0.14 -17.29 -6.61
N GLY A 101 0.54 -16.95 -7.83
CA GLY A 101 1.92 -16.57 -8.15
C GLY A 101 2.35 -15.31 -7.41
N TRP A 102 1.49 -14.28 -7.35
CA TRP A 102 1.78 -13.07 -6.59
C TRP A 102 1.89 -13.33 -5.09
N ARG A 103 0.99 -14.13 -4.53
CA ARG A 103 1.06 -14.52 -3.11
C ARG A 103 2.39 -15.16 -2.79
N GLN A 104 2.78 -16.19 -3.53
CA GLN A 104 4.05 -16.90 -3.32
C GLN A 104 5.26 -15.97 -3.46
N GLN A 105 5.26 -15.11 -4.47
CA GLN A 105 6.34 -14.15 -4.73
C GLN A 105 6.52 -13.16 -3.58
N ILE A 106 5.43 -12.59 -3.06
CA ILE A 106 5.44 -11.61 -1.97
C ILE A 106 5.87 -12.28 -0.66
N GLU A 107 5.33 -13.46 -0.36
CA GLU A 107 5.63 -14.18 0.88
C GLU A 107 7.10 -14.65 0.92
N GLN A 108 7.62 -15.20 -0.18
CA GLN A 108 9.05 -15.55 -0.30
C GLN A 108 9.95 -14.32 -0.30
N GLY A 109 9.53 -13.23 -0.94
CA GLY A 109 10.28 -11.97 -0.94
C GLY A 109 10.40 -11.37 0.47
N ALA A 110 9.33 -11.41 1.26
CA ALA A 110 9.36 -10.98 2.66
C ALA A 110 10.23 -11.91 3.53
N GLU A 111 10.08 -13.23 3.38
CA GLU A 111 10.89 -14.22 4.08
C GLU A 111 12.39 -14.04 3.81
N HIS A 112 12.78 -13.85 2.55
CA HIS A 112 14.17 -13.61 2.16
C HIS A 112 14.77 -12.36 2.82
N LEU A 113 13.93 -11.36 3.10
CA LEU A 113 14.32 -10.13 3.77
C LEU A 113 14.22 -10.22 5.30
N GLY A 114 13.77 -11.35 5.85
CA GLY A 114 13.55 -11.53 7.29
C GLY A 114 12.38 -10.68 7.82
N LEU A 115 11.39 -10.38 6.97
CA LEU A 115 10.26 -9.53 7.31
C LEU A 115 9.01 -10.36 7.60
N LEU A 116 8.22 -9.89 8.56
CA LEU A 116 6.89 -10.44 8.81
C LEU A 116 5.89 -9.94 7.77
N ILE A 117 4.91 -10.77 7.50
CA ILE A 117 3.73 -10.41 6.71
C ILE A 117 2.50 -10.50 7.59
N GLY A 118 1.54 -9.63 7.32
CA GLY A 118 0.22 -9.62 7.89
C GLY A 118 -0.85 -9.85 6.83
N LYS A 119 -1.99 -10.39 7.23
CA LYS A 119 -3.24 -10.44 6.46
C LYS A 119 -4.40 -10.03 7.36
N ILE A 120 -5.43 -9.45 6.77
CA ILE A 120 -6.66 -9.17 7.50
C ILE A 120 -7.54 -10.41 7.48
N VAL A 121 -8.00 -10.81 8.66
CA VAL A 121 -8.97 -11.88 8.85
C VAL A 121 -10.04 -11.35 9.79
N GLU A 122 -11.25 -11.20 9.27
CA GLU A 122 -12.36 -10.52 9.95
C GLU A 122 -11.91 -9.12 10.42
N ASN A 123 -11.84 -8.89 11.73
CA ASN A 123 -11.45 -7.62 12.35
C ASN A 123 -10.04 -7.64 12.95
N ASN A 124 -9.19 -8.60 12.55
CA ASN A 124 -7.83 -8.75 13.06
C ASN A 124 -6.79 -8.66 11.94
N ILE A 125 -5.59 -8.20 12.29
CA ILE A 125 -4.39 -8.47 11.50
C ILE A 125 -3.67 -9.69 12.07
N GLU A 126 -3.62 -10.76 11.29
CA GLU A 126 -2.87 -11.98 11.60
C GLU A 126 -1.49 -11.92 10.96
N LEU A 127 -0.44 -12.13 11.76
CA LEU A 127 0.95 -12.12 11.32
C LEU A 127 1.46 -13.54 11.01
N SER A 128 2.48 -13.62 10.15
CA SER A 128 3.13 -14.88 9.77
C SER A 128 3.82 -15.62 10.93
N ASP A 129 4.12 -14.94 12.03
CA ASP A 129 4.68 -15.55 13.25
C ASP A 129 3.60 -16.07 14.22
N GLY A 130 2.32 -15.98 13.82
CA GLY A 130 1.18 -16.46 14.60
C GLY A 130 0.59 -15.45 15.57
N ARG A 131 1.17 -14.24 15.70
CA ARG A 131 0.54 -13.16 16.47
C ARG A 131 -0.68 -12.63 15.74
N SER A 132 -1.68 -12.18 16.51
CA SER A 132 -2.90 -11.58 15.97
C SER A 132 -3.31 -10.41 16.84
N TYR A 133 -3.74 -9.32 16.21
CA TYR A 133 -4.14 -8.08 16.88
C TYR A 133 -5.47 -7.57 16.32
N ALA A 134 -6.35 -7.11 17.21
CA ALA A 134 -7.58 -6.47 16.79
C ALA A 134 -7.26 -5.14 16.08
N LEU A 135 -7.90 -4.91 14.94
CA LEU A 135 -7.71 -3.66 14.18
C LEU A 135 -8.12 -2.43 14.98
N SER A 136 -9.07 -2.57 15.93
CA SER A 136 -9.46 -1.51 16.87
C SER A 136 -8.36 -1.08 17.85
N GLU A 137 -7.35 -1.93 18.07
CA GLU A 137 -6.19 -1.62 18.91
C GLU A 137 -5.01 -1.07 18.10
N CYS A 138 -5.10 -1.17 16.77
CA CYS A 138 -4.08 -0.69 15.86
C CYS A 138 -4.33 0.77 15.47
N LYS A 139 -3.26 1.50 15.15
CA LYS A 139 -3.38 2.82 14.53
C LYS A 139 -3.25 2.68 13.02
N VAL A 140 -4.29 3.07 12.28
CA VAL A 140 -4.32 3.04 10.82
C VAL A 140 -4.10 4.43 10.26
N GLU A 141 -3.22 4.54 9.26
CA GLU A 141 -2.95 5.78 8.54
C GLU A 141 -2.99 5.55 7.04
N PHE A 142 -3.48 6.55 6.32
CA PHE A 142 -3.47 6.56 4.86
C PHE A 142 -2.57 7.70 4.38
N TYR A 143 -1.75 7.42 3.36
CA TYR A 143 -0.92 8.44 2.71
C TYR A 143 -1.75 9.36 1.81
#